data_AF-A0A2K5PJC9-F1
#
_entry.id   AF-A0A2K5PJC9-F1
#
_cell.length_a   1.000
_cell.length_b   1.000
_cell.length_c   1.000
_cell.angle_alpha   90.00
_cell.angle_beta   90.00
_cell.angle_gamma   90.00
#
_symmetry.space_group_name_H-M   'P 1'
#
loop_
_entity.id
_entity.type
_entity.pdbx_description
1 polymer ?
#
loop_
_entity_poly.entity_id
_entity_poly.type
_entity_poly.pdbx_seq_one_letter_code
_entity_poly.pdbx_strand_id
1 'polypeptide(L)'
;MDVYRTRAAALDGFVASRLQPRKKFVEKTRRALGDLAAALRERGGRPGAAAPRVLKTGKGGSFGRGTALKGGCDSELVIFLDCFKSYEDQRTLRAEILSEMRTLVESWWQSPVPGLSLEFPEQHMTGALQFRLTSRDPEDWMDVSLVPAFNVLGKGFLDHSRIGGKSLGIAEDFQF
;
A
#
# COMPACT_ATOMS: atom_id res chain seq x y z
N MET A 1 -21.48 -19.89 1.13
CA MET A 1 -22.71 -19.15 1.43
C MET A 1 -22.54 -17.76 0.89
N ASP A 2 -23.60 -17.21 0.30
CA ASP A 2 -23.68 -15.83 -0.15
C ASP A 2 -24.35 -14.97 0.94
N VAL A 3 -24.05 -13.68 0.96
CA VAL A 3 -24.51 -12.74 2.00
C VAL A 3 -26.04 -12.72 2.10
N TYR A 4 -26.76 -12.77 0.98
CA TYR A 4 -28.23 -12.73 0.95
C TYR A 4 -28.91 -13.94 1.60
N ARG A 5 -28.21 -15.07 1.72
CA ARG A 5 -28.74 -16.28 2.37
C ARG A 5 -28.30 -16.40 3.82
N THR A 6 -27.48 -15.46 4.30
CA THR A 6 -26.98 -15.45 5.68
C THR A 6 -28.01 -14.77 6.57
N ARG A 7 -28.46 -15.46 7.63
CA ARG A 7 -29.36 -14.85 8.63
C ARG A 7 -28.65 -13.70 9.33
N ALA A 8 -29.39 -12.66 9.72
CA ALA A 8 -28.81 -11.49 10.39
C ALA A 8 -27.94 -11.85 11.61
N ALA A 9 -28.39 -12.78 12.46
CA ALA A 9 -27.65 -13.25 13.63
C ALA A 9 -26.35 -14.04 13.30
N ALA A 10 -26.11 -14.39 12.03
CA ALA A 10 -24.92 -15.12 11.59
C ALA A 10 -23.92 -14.24 10.80
N LEU A 11 -24.18 -12.93 10.70
CA LEU A 11 -23.35 -12.02 9.90
C LEU A 11 -21.92 -11.91 10.45
N ASP A 12 -21.71 -11.92 11.76
CA ASP A 12 -20.36 -11.86 12.34
C ASP A 12 -19.51 -13.07 11.94
N GLY A 13 -20.11 -14.27 12.01
CA GLY A 13 -19.47 -15.51 11.56
C GLY A 13 -19.20 -15.52 10.04
N PHE A 14 -20.09 -14.89 9.25
CA PHE A 14 -19.87 -14.70 7.82
C PHE A 14 -18.68 -13.76 7.56
N VAL A 15 -18.60 -12.62 8.25
CA VAL A 15 -17.48 -11.66 8.15
C VAL A 15 -16.17 -12.37 8.49
N ALA A 16 -16.08 -13.04 9.64
CA ALA A 16 -14.89 -13.73 10.10
C ALA A 16 -14.42 -14.82 9.14
N SER A 17 -15.34 -15.62 8.60
CA SER A 17 -14.98 -16.77 7.75
C SER A 17 -14.78 -16.45 6.26
N ARG A 18 -15.47 -15.42 5.75
CA ARG A 18 -15.54 -15.11 4.31
C ARG A 18 -14.88 -13.80 3.93
N LEU A 19 -14.96 -12.77 4.75
CA LEU A 19 -14.53 -11.42 4.38
C LEU A 19 -13.15 -11.05 4.94
N GLN A 20 -12.79 -11.51 6.14
CA GLN A 20 -11.52 -11.17 6.76
C GLN A 20 -10.32 -11.64 5.90
N PRO A 21 -9.36 -10.74 5.60
CA PRO A 21 -8.15 -11.08 4.87
C PRO A 21 -7.36 -12.21 5.52
N ARG A 22 -6.68 -13.02 4.73
CA ARG A 22 -5.81 -14.08 5.26
C ARG A 22 -4.57 -13.44 5.91
N LYS A 23 -4.35 -13.72 7.19
CA LYS A 23 -3.21 -13.20 7.97
C LYS A 23 -1.86 -13.35 7.25
N LYS A 24 -1.58 -14.54 6.70
CA LYS A 24 -0.34 -14.81 5.94
C LYS A 24 -0.17 -13.88 4.73
N PHE A 25 -1.25 -13.60 4.00
CA PHE A 25 -1.20 -12.70 2.85
C PHE A 25 -0.95 -11.25 3.30
N VAL A 26 -1.66 -10.80 4.34
CA VAL A 26 -1.49 -9.47 4.96
C VAL A 26 -0.06 -9.23 5.44
N GLU A 27 0.55 -10.22 6.09
CA GLU A 27 1.93 -10.12 6.58
C GLU A 27 2.95 -10.01 5.44
N LYS A 28 2.79 -10.83 4.39
CA LYS A 28 3.68 -10.79 3.21
C LYS A 28 3.57 -9.47 2.46
N THR A 29 2.36 -9.01 2.17
CA THR A 29 2.15 -7.74 1.44
C THR A 29 2.56 -6.54 2.27
N ARG A 30 2.32 -6.54 3.60
CA ARG A 30 2.82 -5.50 4.50
C ARG A 30 4.35 -5.40 4.47
N ARG A 31 5.04 -6.54 4.50
CA ARG A 31 6.51 -6.60 4.39
C ARG A 31 6.97 -6.06 3.03
N ALA A 32 6.40 -6.57 1.94
CA ALA A 32 6.72 -6.13 0.58
C ALA A 32 6.57 -4.61 0.40
N LEU A 33 5.44 -4.03 0.85
CA LEU A 33 5.21 -2.58 0.78
C LEU A 33 6.14 -1.79 1.71
N GLY A 34 6.55 -2.37 2.84
CA GLY A 34 7.56 -1.80 3.72
C GLY A 34 8.93 -1.71 3.06
N ASP A 35 9.36 -2.81 2.42
CA ASP A 35 10.62 -2.91 1.70
C ASP A 35 10.66 -1.97 0.49
N LEU A 36 9.56 -1.90 -0.27
CA LEU A 36 9.39 -0.94 -1.36
C LEU A 36 9.49 0.51 -0.86
N ALA A 37 8.81 0.84 0.24
CA ALA A 37 8.87 2.18 0.82
C ALA A 37 10.27 2.53 1.36
N ALA A 38 11.07 1.54 1.78
CA ALA A 38 12.48 1.73 2.13
C ALA A 38 13.32 2.00 0.88
N ALA A 39 13.19 1.19 -0.17
CA ALA A 39 13.91 1.37 -1.43
C ALA A 39 13.64 2.74 -2.08
N LEU A 40 12.39 3.21 -2.05
CA LEU A 40 12.00 4.55 -2.51
C LEU A 40 12.72 5.66 -1.73
N ARG A 41 12.82 5.53 -0.41
CA ARG A 41 13.50 6.50 0.46
C ARG A 41 15.01 6.49 0.25
N GLU A 42 15.62 5.32 0.12
CA GLU A 42 17.06 5.18 -0.09
C GLU A 42 17.51 5.76 -1.43
N ARG A 43 16.75 5.57 -2.53
CA ARG A 43 17.11 6.12 -3.84
C ARG A 43 17.13 7.64 -3.84
N GLY A 44 16.11 8.28 -3.25
CA GLY A 44 16.01 9.74 -3.18
C GLY A 44 16.89 10.40 -2.10
N GLY A 45 17.49 9.62 -1.20
CA GLY A 45 18.35 10.12 -0.12
C GLY A 45 19.84 10.19 -0.47
N ARG A 46 20.26 9.67 -1.63
CA ARG A 46 21.68 9.63 -2.03
C ARG A 46 22.17 11.02 -2.45
N PRO A 47 23.32 11.51 -1.93
CA PRO A 47 23.91 12.77 -2.38
C PRO A 47 24.17 12.75 -3.89
N GLY A 48 23.68 13.75 -4.62
CA GLY A 48 23.83 13.84 -6.07
C GLY A 48 22.92 12.92 -6.89
N ALA A 49 21.93 12.26 -6.26
CA ALA A 49 20.92 11.52 -7.00
C ALA A 49 20.08 12.45 -7.89
N ALA A 50 19.85 12.03 -9.14
CA ALA A 50 18.92 12.70 -10.04
C ALA A 50 17.45 12.60 -9.57
N ALA A 51 17.14 11.59 -8.74
CA ALA A 51 15.78 11.33 -8.27
C ALA A 51 15.39 12.22 -7.08
N PRO A 52 14.16 12.75 -7.03
CA PRO A 52 13.69 13.54 -5.90
C PRO A 52 13.71 12.79 -4.57
N ARG A 53 13.92 13.51 -3.48
CA ARG A 53 13.95 12.92 -2.15
C ARG A 53 12.54 12.66 -1.64
N VAL A 54 12.32 11.48 -1.09
CA VAL A 54 11.09 11.14 -0.39
C VAL A 54 11.06 11.81 0.99
N LEU A 55 10.12 12.72 1.19
CA LEU A 55 9.88 13.41 2.45
C LEU A 55 9.19 12.52 3.48
N LYS A 56 8.18 11.76 3.03
CA LYS A 56 7.40 10.82 3.85
C LYS A 56 6.60 9.87 2.94
N THR A 57 6.08 8.80 3.53
CA THR A 57 5.18 7.86 2.86
C THR A 57 3.87 7.74 3.63
N GLY A 58 2.73 7.82 2.95
CA GLY A 58 1.40 7.56 3.50
C GLY A 58 0.82 6.25 2.99
N LYS A 59 -0.08 5.63 3.76
CA LYS A 59 -0.79 4.41 3.36
C LYS A 59 -2.28 4.70 3.28
N GLY A 60 -2.86 4.49 2.11
CA GLY A 60 -4.29 4.59 1.83
C GLY A 60 -4.83 3.29 1.25
N GLY A 61 -5.89 3.39 0.45
CA GLY A 61 -6.64 2.22 -0.03
C GLY A 61 -7.34 1.45 1.08
N SER A 62 -8.07 0.39 0.73
CA SER A 62 -8.76 -0.45 1.72
C SER A 62 -7.78 -1.08 2.72
N PHE A 63 -6.58 -1.46 2.28
CA PHE A 63 -5.54 -1.99 3.15
C PHE A 63 -5.03 -0.97 4.17
N GLY A 64 -4.76 0.28 3.75
CA GLY A 64 -4.32 1.35 4.66
C GLY A 64 -5.40 1.78 5.66
N ARG A 65 -6.68 1.69 5.26
CA ARG A 65 -7.84 2.01 6.12
C ARG A 65 -8.27 0.88 7.05
N GLY A 66 -7.72 -0.32 6.90
CA GLY A 66 -8.11 -1.49 7.70
C GLY A 66 -9.42 -2.14 7.26
N THR A 67 -9.85 -1.91 6.02
CA THR A 67 -11.11 -2.43 5.44
C THR A 67 -10.87 -3.36 4.25
N ALA A 68 -9.66 -3.92 4.13
CA ALA A 68 -9.34 -4.89 3.08
C ALA A 68 -10.19 -6.16 3.23
N LEU A 69 -10.57 -6.75 2.09
CA LEU A 69 -11.30 -8.01 2.03
C LEU A 69 -10.40 -9.15 1.56
N LYS A 70 -10.83 -10.37 1.83
CA LYS A 70 -10.24 -11.62 1.34
C LYS A 70 -10.49 -11.79 -0.16
N GLY A 71 -9.52 -12.38 -0.86
CA GLY A 71 -9.67 -12.68 -2.29
C GLY A 71 -9.66 -11.43 -3.17
N GLY A 72 -8.90 -10.41 -2.77
CA GLY A 72 -8.74 -9.17 -3.53
C GLY A 72 -8.90 -7.92 -2.67
N CYS A 73 -7.90 -7.04 -2.69
CA CYS A 73 -7.95 -5.75 -2.02
C CYS A 73 -7.10 -4.70 -2.76
N ASP A 74 -7.22 -3.45 -2.34
CA ASP A 74 -6.43 -2.34 -2.85
C ASP A 74 -5.56 -1.71 -1.74
N SER A 75 -4.39 -1.22 -2.13
CA SER A 75 -3.52 -0.42 -1.27
C SER A 75 -3.02 0.80 -2.03
N GLU A 76 -3.04 1.96 -1.38
CA GLU A 76 -2.45 3.17 -1.93
C GLU A 76 -1.17 3.49 -1.15
N LEU A 77 -0.05 3.62 -1.83
CA LEU A 77 1.21 4.06 -1.25
C LEU A 77 1.50 5.47 -1.73
N VAL A 78 1.22 6.46 -0.88
CA VAL A 78 1.39 7.87 -1.20
C VAL A 78 2.83 8.27 -0.91
N ILE A 79 3.56 8.74 -1.92
CA ILE A 79 4.96 9.14 -1.82
C ILE A 79 5.05 10.65 -1.91
N PHE A 80 5.38 11.29 -0.79
CA PHE A 80 5.54 12.73 -0.75
C PHE A 80 6.96 13.10 -1.13
N LEU A 81 7.12 13.87 -2.21
CA LEU A 81 8.42 14.23 -2.77
C LEU A 81 8.76 15.69 -2.50
N ASP A 82 10.06 15.99 -2.38
CA ASP A 82 10.53 17.35 -2.15
C ASP A 82 10.60 18.21 -3.40
N CYS A 83 10.55 17.62 -4.60
CA CYS A 83 10.48 18.36 -5.85
C CYS A 83 9.13 19.08 -6.06
N PHE A 84 8.05 18.62 -5.41
CA PHE A 84 6.76 19.29 -5.49
C PHE A 84 6.68 20.44 -4.48
N LYS A 85 6.54 21.68 -4.97
CA LYS A 85 6.32 22.89 -4.17
C LYS A 85 4.88 23.38 -4.25
N SER A 86 4.12 22.90 -5.23
CA SER A 86 2.73 23.20 -5.48
C SER A 86 1.96 22.00 -6.02
N TYR A 87 0.64 22.11 -6.09
CA TYR A 87 -0.19 21.14 -6.82
C TYR A 87 0.06 21.15 -8.34
N GLU A 88 0.52 22.27 -8.87
CA GLU A 88 0.85 22.41 -10.29
C GLU A 88 2.11 21.60 -10.63
N ASP A 89 3.13 21.64 -9.78
CA ASP A 89 4.34 20.82 -9.95
C ASP A 89 4.01 19.32 -10.00
N GLN A 90 3.08 18.86 -9.14
CA GLN A 90 2.62 17.47 -9.13
C GLN A 90 1.91 17.09 -10.44
N ARG A 91 1.31 18.05 -11.15
CA ARG A 91 0.71 17.81 -12.47
C ARG A 91 1.76 17.83 -13.58
N THR A 92 2.69 18.78 -13.54
CA THR A 92 3.71 19.00 -14.57
C THR A 92 4.77 17.91 -14.58
N LEU A 93 5.33 17.56 -13.42
CA LEU A 93 6.42 16.58 -13.28
C LEU A 93 5.93 15.12 -13.23
N ARG A 94 4.61 14.91 -13.28
CA ARG A 94 3.96 13.62 -13.02
C ARG A 94 4.51 12.47 -13.87
N ALA A 95 4.58 12.67 -15.18
CA ALA A 95 4.94 11.60 -16.11
C ALA A 95 6.37 11.11 -15.90
N GLU A 96 7.29 12.05 -15.67
CA GLU A 96 8.70 11.78 -15.35
C GLU A 96 8.81 10.98 -14.03
N ILE A 97 8.15 11.46 -12.97
CA ILE A 97 8.18 10.80 -11.66
C ILE A 97 7.59 9.39 -11.72
N LEU A 98 6.47 9.19 -12.43
CA LEU A 98 5.85 7.87 -12.56
C LEU A 98 6.74 6.91 -13.37
N SER A 99 7.42 7.41 -14.41
CA SER A 99 8.40 6.63 -15.18
C SER A 99 9.56 6.17 -14.29
N GLU A 100 10.12 7.07 -13.50
CA GLU A 100 11.19 6.73 -12.55
C GLU A 100 10.75 5.75 -11.47
N MET A 101 9.54 5.93 -10.93
CA MET A 101 8.96 5.02 -9.96
C MET A 101 8.79 3.63 -10.55
N ARG A 102 8.42 3.51 -11.82
CA ARG A 102 8.31 2.23 -12.51
C ARG A 102 9.64 1.50 -12.56
N THR A 103 10.71 2.17 -13.01
CA THR A 103 12.05 1.59 -13.02
C THR A 103 12.50 1.16 -11.62
N LEU A 104 12.12 1.92 -10.58
CA LEU A 104 12.41 1.54 -9.20
C LEU A 104 11.67 0.28 -8.78
N VAL A 105 10.35 0.19 -9.03
CA VAL A 105 9.57 -1.00 -8.70
C VAL A 105 10.13 -2.24 -9.42
N GLU A 106 10.49 -2.11 -10.69
CA GLU A 106 11.11 -3.18 -11.47
C GLU A 106 12.48 -3.60 -10.90
N SER A 107 13.29 -2.64 -10.45
CA SER A 107 14.58 -2.91 -9.79
C SER A 107 14.41 -3.54 -8.40
N TRP A 108 13.45 -3.05 -7.60
CA TRP A 108 13.11 -3.60 -6.29
C TRP A 108 12.67 -5.06 -6.39
N TRP A 109 11.92 -5.40 -7.45
CA TRP A 109 11.41 -6.76 -7.65
C TRP A 109 12.46 -7.78 -8.13
N GLN A 110 13.71 -7.36 -8.40
CA GLN A 110 14.81 -8.30 -8.71
C GLN A 110 15.12 -9.25 -7.54
N SER A 111 14.73 -8.89 -6.31
CA SER A 111 14.74 -9.77 -5.14
C SER A 111 13.31 -9.96 -4.63
N PRO A 112 12.54 -10.89 -5.24
CA PRO A 112 11.11 -10.99 -4.98
C PRO A 112 10.82 -11.55 -3.57
N VAL A 113 9.72 -11.09 -2.98
CA VAL A 113 9.24 -11.62 -1.71
C VAL A 113 8.71 -13.05 -1.91
N PRO A 114 9.21 -14.06 -1.16
CA PRO A 114 8.80 -15.44 -1.37
C PRO A 114 7.29 -15.66 -1.30
N GLY A 115 6.74 -16.25 -2.37
CA GLY A 115 5.32 -16.57 -2.50
C GLY A 115 4.44 -15.37 -2.83
N LEU A 116 5.00 -14.29 -3.37
CA LEU A 116 4.29 -13.24 -4.09
C LEU A 116 4.81 -13.17 -5.54
N SER A 117 3.92 -12.88 -6.49
CA SER A 117 4.27 -12.45 -7.84
C SER A 117 3.88 -10.98 -8.04
N LEU A 118 4.60 -10.30 -8.93
CA LEU A 118 4.33 -8.92 -9.34
C LEU A 118 3.85 -8.91 -10.78
N GLU A 119 2.77 -8.18 -11.03
CA GLU A 119 2.21 -7.96 -12.36
C GLU A 119 1.94 -6.47 -12.56
N PHE A 120 2.15 -5.97 -13.78
CA PHE A 120 1.76 -4.61 -14.15
C PHE A 120 0.52 -4.70 -15.04
N PRO A 121 -0.67 -4.36 -14.53
CA PRO A 121 -1.87 -4.27 -15.37
C PRO A 121 -1.75 -3.11 -16.36
N GLU A 122 -2.68 -3.03 -17.30
CA GLU A 122 -2.83 -1.85 -18.14
C GLU A 122 -3.04 -0.61 -17.26
N GLN A 123 -2.29 0.45 -17.55
CA GLN A 123 -2.26 1.64 -16.70
C GLN A 123 -3.45 2.53 -17.05
N HIS A 124 -4.52 2.47 -16.26
CA HIS A 124 -5.72 3.27 -16.48
C HIS A 124 -5.70 4.61 -15.73
N MET A 125 -4.85 4.74 -14.71
CA MET A 125 -4.76 5.94 -13.89
C MET A 125 -3.60 6.84 -14.34
N THR A 126 -3.90 8.07 -14.76
CA THR A 126 -2.87 9.04 -15.18
C THR A 126 -2.02 9.58 -14.03
N GLY A 127 -2.48 9.43 -12.78
CA GLY A 127 -1.88 9.99 -11.56
C GLY A 127 -1.10 9.02 -10.69
N ALA A 128 -1.07 7.74 -11.03
CA ALA A 128 -0.52 6.69 -10.19
C ALA A 128 0.13 5.60 -11.04
N LEU A 129 1.16 4.96 -10.50
CA LEU A 129 1.68 3.72 -11.06
C LEU A 129 0.96 2.55 -10.40
N GLN A 130 0.30 1.73 -11.20
CA GLN A 130 -0.46 0.57 -10.72
C GLN A 130 0.32 -0.72 -10.95
N PHE A 131 0.40 -1.55 -9.91
CA PHE A 131 0.92 -2.91 -9.99
C PHE A 131 0.16 -3.82 -9.04
N ARG A 132 0.19 -5.12 -9.30
CA ARG A 132 -0.52 -6.14 -8.52
C ARG A 132 0.47 -7.07 -7.85
N LEU A 133 0.24 -7.34 -6.56
CA LEU A 133 0.92 -8.39 -5.82
C LEU A 133 -0.05 -9.58 -5.64
N THR A 134 0.32 -10.76 -6.13
CA THR A 134 -0.54 -11.95 -6.08
C THR A 134 0.12 -13.09 -5.31
N SER A 135 -0.64 -13.78 -4.47
CA SER A 135 -0.28 -15.05 -3.83
C SER A 135 -1.09 -16.17 -4.48
N ARG A 136 -0.46 -17.28 -4.91
CA ARG A 136 -1.13 -18.33 -5.70
C ARG A 136 -1.92 -19.34 -4.87
N ASP A 137 -1.50 -19.64 -3.63
CA ASP A 137 -2.10 -20.72 -2.83
C ASP A 137 -2.40 -20.31 -1.37
N PRO A 138 -3.66 -19.96 -1.06
CA PRO A 138 -4.78 -19.78 -1.98
C PRO A 138 -4.72 -18.39 -2.64
N GLU A 139 -5.45 -18.22 -3.75
CA GLU A 139 -5.44 -16.96 -4.49
C GLU A 139 -5.93 -15.79 -3.60
N ASP A 140 -5.04 -14.81 -3.43
CA ASP A 140 -5.28 -13.49 -2.85
C ASP A 140 -4.42 -12.51 -3.64
N TRP A 141 -4.95 -11.34 -3.96
CA TRP A 141 -4.18 -10.29 -4.62
C TRP A 141 -4.40 -8.92 -3.97
N MET A 142 -3.46 -8.03 -4.24
CA MET A 142 -3.49 -6.64 -3.83
C MET A 142 -3.14 -5.77 -5.02
N ASP A 143 -4.09 -4.94 -5.45
CA ASP A 143 -3.86 -3.88 -6.42
C ASP A 143 -3.25 -2.68 -5.71
N VAL A 144 -2.00 -2.37 -6.03
CA VAL A 144 -1.24 -1.30 -5.41
C VAL A 144 -1.17 -0.10 -6.34
N SER A 145 -1.61 1.06 -5.84
CA SER A 145 -1.42 2.35 -6.49
C SER A 145 -0.29 3.12 -5.81
N LEU A 146 0.79 3.37 -6.52
CA LEU A 146 1.89 4.23 -6.06
C LEU A 146 1.62 5.67 -6.52
N VAL A 147 1.42 6.59 -5.57
CA VAL A 147 0.88 7.93 -5.84
C VAL A 147 1.88 9.01 -5.41
N PRO A 148 2.58 9.68 -6.34
CA PRO A 148 3.40 10.85 -6.03
C PRO A 148 2.52 12.04 -5.62
N ALA A 149 2.83 12.69 -4.50
CA ALA A 149 2.00 13.75 -3.93
C ALA A 149 2.78 14.95 -3.36
N PHE A 150 2.23 16.16 -3.53
CA PHE A 150 2.70 17.36 -2.84
C PHE A 150 2.35 17.32 -1.33
N ASN A 151 3.33 17.58 -0.46
CA ASN A 151 3.13 17.55 0.99
C ASN A 151 2.61 18.89 1.55
N VAL A 152 1.39 19.28 1.17
CA VAL A 152 0.75 20.50 1.66
C VAL A 152 0.59 20.54 3.19
N LEU A 153 0.43 19.36 3.82
CA LEU A 153 0.18 19.23 5.26
C LEU A 153 1.44 19.34 6.13
N GLY A 154 2.60 19.62 5.52
CA GLY A 154 3.84 19.91 6.25
C GLY A 154 4.40 18.74 7.06
N LYS A 155 5.35 19.02 7.96
CA LYS A 155 5.89 18.02 8.91
C LYS A 155 4.98 17.97 10.14
N GLY A 156 4.62 16.76 10.59
CA GLY A 156 3.81 16.53 11.81
C GLY A 156 2.46 15.82 11.60
N PHE A 157 1.82 15.95 10.43
CA PHE A 157 0.47 15.41 10.22
C PHE A 157 0.38 13.89 9.96
N LEU A 158 1.50 13.20 9.67
CA LEU A 158 1.52 11.75 9.35
C LEU A 158 2.60 10.97 10.12
N ASP A 159 3.18 11.54 11.18
CA ASP A 159 4.34 10.92 11.87
C ASP A 159 3.99 9.72 12.78
N HIS A 160 2.77 9.18 12.65
CA HIS A 160 2.31 8.04 13.43
C HIS A 160 1.79 6.93 12.54
N SER A 161 2.69 6.25 11.85
CA SER A 161 2.52 4.84 11.47
C SER A 161 3.17 3.92 12.51
N ARG A 162 2.97 4.19 13.81
CA ARG A 162 3.13 3.18 14.87
C ARG A 162 1.83 2.38 14.97
N ILE A 163 1.57 1.52 13.99
CA ILE A 163 0.64 0.39 14.18
C ILE A 163 1.48 -0.84 14.56
N GLY A 164 2.14 -0.70 15.70
CA GLY A 164 2.19 -1.76 16.71
C GLY A 164 1.34 -1.22 17.84
N GLY A 165 0.06 -1.60 17.88
CA GLY A 165 -0.83 -1.21 18.97
C GLY A 165 -0.22 -1.68 20.28
N LYS A 166 0.13 -0.74 21.17
CA LYS A 166 0.13 -1.04 22.60
C LYS A 166 -1.30 -1.43 22.93
N SER A 167 -1.48 -2.66 23.39
CA SER A 167 -2.67 -3.10 24.11
C SER A 167 -2.95 -2.04 25.19
N LEU A 168 -3.99 -1.23 24.97
CA LEU A 168 -4.65 -0.59 26.09
C LEU A 168 -5.41 -1.72 26.77
N GLY A 169 -4.95 -2.09 27.96
CA GLY A 169 -5.66 -3.01 28.82
C GLY A 169 -7.03 -2.43 29.14
N ILE A 170 -8.04 -2.95 28.45
CA ILE A 170 -9.42 -2.99 28.91
C ILE A 170 -9.93 -4.37 28.50
N ALA A 171 -10.42 -5.08 29.51
CA ALA A 171 -10.98 -6.42 29.59
C ALA A 171 -11.31 -7.16 28.29
N GLU A 172 -10.93 -8.44 28.30
CA GLU A 172 -11.52 -9.59 27.62
C GLU A 172 -12.80 -9.30 26.82
N ASP A 173 -12.66 -9.19 25.50
CA ASP A 173 -13.40 -9.90 24.47
C ASP A 173 -13.21 -9.16 23.14
N PHE A 174 -13.22 -9.92 22.05
CA PHE A 174 -12.92 -9.52 20.65
C PHE A 174 -11.43 -9.60 20.26
N GLN A 175 -11.06 -10.80 19.82
CA GLN A 175 -9.91 -11.07 18.95
C GLN A 175 -10.15 -10.49 17.55
N PHE A 176 -9.15 -9.78 17.01
CA PHE A 176 -8.91 -9.63 15.57
C PHE A 176 -7.63 -10.37 15.18
#